data_AF-A0A7X4HWX5-F1
#
_entry.id   AF-A0A7X4HWX5-F1
#
_cell.length_a   1.000
_cell.length_b   1.000
_cell.length_c   1.000
_cell.angle_alpha   90.00
_cell.angle_beta   90.00
_cell.angle_gamma   90.00
#
_symmetry.space_group_name_H-M   'P 1'
#
loop_
_entity.id
_entity.type
_entity.pdbx_description
1 polymer ?
#
loop_
_entity_poly.entity_id
_entity_poly.type
_entity_poly.pdbx_seq_one_letter_code
_entity_poly.pdbx_strand_id
1 'polypeptide(L)'
;MIDLAGAVEHEDWCEAALLYLLERLRTEIESPAEATRLKLMVVDEAWRYLRDPVVLGRLTEAARTWRKRNAALILATQSVTDITQTPGAAALLESMPTRLFLANPDFPEAGQATFQLGDDELRTVRELEPKRELYLRRPTTAAVLRLAVDPESYWLYTSSAGEAQRRAEMVARYGVEGAIVRLAAGLDHKRAAVLG
;
A
#
# COMPACT_ATOMS: atom_id res chain seq x y z
N MET A 1 -3.39 -10.44 -10.12
CA MET A 1 -2.82 -10.57 -8.77
C MET A 1 -1.98 -11.83 -8.78
N ILE A 2 -0.69 -11.72 -8.47
CA ILE A 2 0.21 -12.87 -8.38
C ILE A 2 0.45 -13.09 -6.90
N ASP A 3 0.01 -14.23 -6.38
CA ASP A 3 0.24 -14.61 -4.99
C ASP A 3 1.55 -15.39 -4.91
N LEU A 4 2.51 -14.87 -4.15
CA LEU A 4 3.80 -15.48 -3.91
C LEU A 4 3.91 -16.07 -2.50
N ALA A 5 2.85 -16.05 -1.69
CA ALA A 5 2.90 -16.46 -0.28
C ALA A 5 3.46 -17.88 -0.09
N GLY A 6 3.06 -18.84 -0.94
CA GLY A 6 3.56 -20.22 -0.90
C GLY A 6 4.96 -20.38 -1.51
N ALA A 7 5.44 -19.43 -2.30
CA ALA A 7 6.79 -19.47 -2.86
C ALA A 7 7.84 -19.03 -1.83
N VAL A 8 7.44 -18.31 -0.76
CA VAL A 8 8.36 -17.83 0.28
C VAL A 8 9.02 -18.98 1.05
N GLU A 9 8.40 -20.16 1.09
CA GLU A 9 8.97 -21.37 1.68
C GLU A 9 10.12 -21.96 0.84
N HIS A 10 10.30 -21.46 -0.38
CA HIS A 10 11.30 -21.91 -1.35
C HIS A 10 12.07 -20.71 -1.92
N GLU A 11 12.98 -20.16 -1.10
CA GLU A 11 13.75 -18.93 -1.37
C GLU A 11 14.36 -18.89 -2.78
N ASP A 12 14.99 -19.99 -3.23
CA ASP A 12 15.63 -20.11 -4.55
C ASP A 12 14.67 -19.91 -5.74
N TRP A 13 13.45 -20.47 -5.68
CA TRP A 13 12.47 -20.33 -6.77
C TRP A 13 11.71 -19.02 -6.67
N CYS A 14 11.57 -18.48 -5.46
CA CYS A 14 10.94 -17.19 -5.21
C CYS A 14 11.68 -16.06 -5.92
N GLU A 15 13.01 -16.03 -5.77
CA GLU A 15 13.88 -15.05 -6.40
C GLU A 15 13.80 -15.17 -7.94
N ALA A 16 13.99 -16.38 -8.46
CA ALA A 16 13.93 -16.64 -9.90
C ALA A 16 12.56 -16.26 -10.50
N ALA A 17 11.47 -16.59 -9.81
CA ALA A 17 10.12 -16.21 -10.21
C ALA A 17 9.94 -14.69 -10.20
N LEU A 18 10.41 -14.00 -9.16
CA LEU A 18 10.31 -12.54 -9.07
C LEU A 18 11.13 -11.86 -10.17
N LEU A 19 12.35 -12.30 -10.43
CA LEU A 19 13.19 -11.78 -11.51
C LEU A 19 12.55 -12.01 -12.88
N TYR A 20 12.00 -13.20 -13.11
CA TYR A 20 11.25 -13.50 -14.33
C TYR A 20 10.04 -12.55 -14.49
N LEU A 21 9.27 -12.35 -13.41
CA LEU A 21 8.11 -11.47 -13.44
C LEU A 21 8.50 -10.01 -13.68
N LEU A 22 9.57 -9.53 -13.04
CA LEU A 22 10.12 -8.19 -13.26
C LEU A 22 10.51 -8.00 -14.72
N GLU A 23 11.17 -8.99 -15.33
CA GLU A 23 11.59 -8.93 -16.72
C GLU A 23 10.41 -8.98 -17.70
N ARG A 24 9.40 -9.82 -17.39
CA ARG A 24 8.17 -9.89 -18.17
C ARG A 24 7.39 -8.59 -18.11
N LEU A 25 7.25 -8.02 -16.91
CA LEU A 25 6.59 -6.73 -16.70
C LEU A 25 7.34 -5.59 -17.37
N ARG A 26 8.68 -5.59 -17.31
CA ARG A 26 9.51 -4.61 -18.01
C ARG A 26 9.19 -4.61 -19.50
N THR A 27 9.17 -5.79 -20.13
CA THR A 27 8.86 -5.94 -21.56
C THR A 27 7.48 -5.36 -21.90
N GLU A 28 6.48 -5.63 -21.07
CA GLU A 28 5.11 -5.14 -21.27
C GLU A 28 5.00 -3.64 -21.04
N ILE A 29 5.63 -3.11 -19.99
CA ILE A 29 5.58 -1.69 -19.62
C ILE A 29 6.31 -0.84 -20.66
N GLU A 30 7.42 -1.33 -21.18
CA GLU A 30 8.24 -0.66 -22.18
C GLU A 30 7.71 -0.82 -23.61
N SER A 31 6.74 -1.72 -23.83
CA SER A 31 6.07 -1.88 -25.11
C SER A 31 5.38 -0.58 -25.55
N PRO A 32 5.65 -0.08 -26.77
CA PRO A 32 4.96 1.08 -27.32
C PRO A 32 3.44 0.89 -27.43
N ALA A 33 2.97 -0.35 -27.60
CA ALA A 33 1.55 -0.66 -27.72
C ALA A 33 0.77 -0.31 -26.44
N GLU A 34 1.41 -0.40 -25.27
CA GLU A 34 0.78 -0.15 -23.97
C GLU A 34 1.05 1.28 -23.45
N ALA A 35 1.63 2.18 -24.26
CA ALA A 35 2.12 3.48 -23.78
C ALA A 35 1.05 4.38 -23.12
N THR A 36 -0.22 4.26 -23.54
CA THR A 36 -1.33 5.07 -23.03
C THR A 36 -2.01 4.47 -21.80
N ARG A 37 -1.76 3.19 -21.50
CA ARG A 37 -2.43 2.49 -20.40
C ARG A 37 -1.68 2.69 -19.09
N LEU A 38 -2.40 3.04 -18.02
CA LEU A 38 -1.82 3.08 -16.68
C LEU A 38 -1.50 1.66 -16.21
N LYS A 39 -0.25 1.45 -15.82
CA LYS A 39 0.26 0.15 -15.34
C LYS A 39 0.74 0.29 -13.90
N LEU A 40 0.21 -0.55 -13.01
CA LEU A 40 0.57 -0.53 -11.59
C LEU A 40 1.22 -1.87 -11.22
N MET A 41 2.43 -1.81 -10.68
CA MET A 41 3.05 -2.93 -9.98
C MET A 41 3.01 -2.63 -8.50
N VAL A 42 2.26 -3.44 -7.74
CA VAL A 42 2.20 -3.36 -6.29
C VAL A 42 2.96 -4.54 -5.72
N VAL A 43 3.97 -4.27 -4.91
CA VAL A 43 4.73 -5.28 -4.18
C VAL A 43 4.40 -5.10 -2.71
N ASP A 44 3.65 -6.05 -2.18
CA ASP A 44 3.36 -6.12 -0.76
C ASP A 44 4.51 -6.83 -0.02
N GLU A 45 4.70 -6.49 1.27
CA GLU A 45 5.84 -6.97 2.07
C GLU A 45 7.20 -6.81 1.37
N ALA A 46 7.38 -5.68 0.67
CA ALA A 46 8.49 -5.48 -0.26
C ALA A 46 9.87 -5.69 0.38
N TRP A 47 10.00 -5.43 1.69
CA TRP A 47 11.25 -5.57 2.45
C TRP A 47 11.89 -6.94 2.31
N ARG A 48 11.10 -8.01 2.14
CA ARG A 48 11.60 -9.38 1.96
C ARG A 48 12.49 -9.48 0.71
N TYR A 49 12.06 -8.82 -0.35
CA TYR A 49 12.72 -8.84 -1.65
C TYR A 49 13.89 -7.85 -1.76
N LEU A 50 13.92 -6.81 -0.92
CA LEU A 50 15.00 -5.82 -0.94
C LEU A 50 16.32 -6.34 -0.34
N ARG A 51 16.30 -7.48 0.35
CA ARG A 51 17.50 -8.14 0.90
C ARG A 51 18.39 -8.74 -0.20
N ASP A 52 17.80 -9.08 -1.35
CA ASP A 52 18.53 -9.55 -2.51
C ASP A 52 19.06 -8.34 -3.33
N PRO A 53 20.39 -8.20 -3.53
CA PRO A 53 20.96 -7.08 -4.25
C PRO A 53 20.55 -7.02 -5.74
N VAL A 54 20.32 -8.17 -6.38
CA VAL A 54 19.90 -8.25 -7.79
C VAL A 54 18.48 -7.73 -7.92
N VAL A 55 17.56 -8.21 -7.07
CA VAL A 55 16.17 -7.75 -7.04
C VAL A 55 16.07 -6.28 -6.69
N LEU A 56 16.80 -5.83 -5.66
CA LEU A 56 16.87 -4.42 -5.28
C LEU A 56 17.34 -3.54 -6.46
N GLY A 57 18.38 -3.96 -7.18
CA GLY A 57 18.87 -3.27 -8.37
C GLY A 57 17.80 -3.14 -9.45
N ARG A 58 17.07 -4.22 -9.74
CA ARG A 58 15.98 -4.23 -10.72
C ARG A 58 14.81 -3.34 -10.33
N LEU A 59 14.38 -3.38 -9.06
CA LEU A 59 13.31 -2.51 -8.55
C LEU A 59 13.72 -1.03 -8.58
N THR A 60 14.99 -0.72 -8.28
CA THR A 60 15.54 0.64 -8.35
C THR A 60 15.55 1.15 -9.80
N GLU A 61 15.95 0.32 -10.76
CA GLU A 61 15.88 0.65 -12.18
C GLU A 61 14.43 0.88 -12.63
N ALA A 62 13.52 -0.02 -12.27
CA ALA A 62 12.10 0.08 -12.58
C ALA A 62 11.47 1.37 -12.01
N ALA A 63 11.73 1.71 -10.75
CA ALA A 63 11.25 2.95 -10.13
C ALA A 63 11.68 4.20 -10.93
N ARG A 64 12.88 4.19 -11.51
CA ARG A 64 13.44 5.30 -12.28
C ARG A 64 12.87 5.39 -13.71
N THR A 65 12.64 4.25 -14.36
CA THR A 65 12.27 4.20 -15.79
C THR A 65 10.77 4.18 -16.00
N TRP A 66 10.02 3.42 -15.21
CA TRP A 66 8.58 3.17 -15.42
C TRP A 66 7.73 4.43 -15.21
N ARG A 67 8.18 5.35 -14.34
CA ARG A 67 7.53 6.66 -14.16
C ARG A 67 7.39 7.48 -15.45
N LYS A 68 8.22 7.20 -16.47
CA LYS A 68 8.19 7.87 -17.78
C LYS A 68 7.29 7.15 -18.80
N ARG A 69 6.72 5.99 -18.44
CA ARG A 69 5.99 5.07 -19.33
C ARG A 69 4.53 4.84 -18.89
N ASN A 70 3.93 5.85 -18.25
CA ASN A 70 2.60 5.77 -17.63
C ASN A 70 2.45 4.55 -16.70
N ALA A 71 3.51 4.27 -15.93
CA ALA A 71 3.55 3.15 -15.01
C ALA A 71 4.05 3.60 -13.63
N ALA A 72 3.58 2.93 -12.59
CA ALA A 72 3.99 3.19 -11.21
C ALA A 72 4.35 1.88 -10.49
N LEU A 73 5.44 1.94 -9.73
CA LEU A 73 5.84 0.92 -8.77
C LEU A 73 5.41 1.40 -7.37
N ILE A 74 4.64 0.56 -6.67
CA ILE A 74 4.16 0.79 -5.32
C ILE A 74 4.77 -0.31 -4.44
N LEU A 75 5.53 0.10 -3.43
CA LEU A 75 6.06 -0.81 -2.41
C LEU A 75 5.31 -0.58 -1.11
N ALA A 76 4.72 -1.64 -0.56
CA ALA A 76 4.10 -1.64 0.74
C ALA A 76 4.97 -2.45 1.72
N THR A 77 5.15 -1.90 2.93
CA THR A 77 5.85 -2.57 4.03
C THR A 77 5.17 -2.19 5.33
N GLN A 78 5.21 -3.11 6.31
CA GLN A 78 4.77 -2.84 7.67
C GLN A 78 5.92 -2.34 8.56
N SER A 79 7.16 -2.67 8.20
CA SER A 79 8.34 -2.38 9.01
C SER A 79 9.20 -1.31 8.36
N VAL A 80 9.21 -0.14 9.01
CA VAL A 80 10.14 0.96 8.71
C VAL A 80 11.58 0.50 8.95
N THR A 81 11.79 -0.23 10.03
CA THR A 81 13.10 -0.74 10.46
C THR A 81 13.73 -1.64 9.39
N ASP A 82 12.97 -2.57 8.81
CA ASP A 82 13.49 -3.47 7.77
C ASP A 82 13.98 -2.70 6.53
N ILE A 83 13.30 -1.61 6.15
CA ILE A 83 13.80 -0.74 5.07
C ILE A 83 15.08 -0.02 5.50
N THR A 84 15.12 0.58 6.69
CA THR A 84 16.29 1.35 7.17
C THR A 84 17.56 0.49 7.32
N GLN A 85 17.39 -0.80 7.61
CA GLN A 85 18.49 -1.75 7.78
C GLN A 85 18.96 -2.37 6.45
N THR A 86 18.18 -2.22 5.38
CA THR A 86 18.51 -2.82 4.07
C THR A 86 19.60 -2.00 3.36
N PRO A 87 20.79 -2.56 3.10
CA PRO A 87 21.84 -1.87 2.36
C PRO A 87 21.37 -1.50 0.95
N GLY A 88 21.56 -0.24 0.55
CA GLY A 88 21.19 0.25 -0.77
C GLY A 88 19.71 0.66 -0.94
N ALA A 89 18.85 0.42 0.06
CA ALA A 89 17.45 0.86 0.01
C ALA A 89 17.29 2.38 -0.17
N ALA A 90 18.26 3.18 0.30
CA ALA A 90 18.26 4.63 0.12
C ALA A 90 18.15 5.05 -1.37
N ALA A 91 18.89 4.39 -2.27
CA ALA A 91 18.85 4.69 -3.70
C ALA A 91 17.48 4.38 -4.35
N LEU A 92 16.81 3.33 -3.86
CA LEU A 92 15.44 3.01 -4.25
C LEU A 92 14.46 4.09 -3.74
N LEU A 93 14.58 4.49 -2.47
CA LEU A 93 13.71 5.49 -1.86
C LEU A 93 13.85 6.89 -2.49
N GLU A 94 15.03 7.25 -2.98
CA GLU A 94 15.25 8.46 -3.78
C GLU A 94 14.43 8.46 -5.08
N SER A 95 14.22 7.28 -5.67
CA SER A 95 13.37 7.10 -6.85
C SER A 95 11.87 7.03 -6.51
N MET A 96 11.50 7.11 -5.22
CA MET A 96 10.13 7.06 -4.70
C MET A 96 9.75 8.34 -3.96
N PRO A 97 9.45 9.43 -4.69
CA PRO A 97 9.19 10.74 -4.11
C PRO A 97 7.83 10.85 -3.42
N THR A 98 6.85 10.03 -3.82
CA THR A 98 5.53 9.98 -3.19
C THR A 98 5.54 8.90 -2.12
N ARG A 99 5.26 9.29 -0.88
CA ARG A 99 5.25 8.40 0.28
C ARG A 99 3.94 8.55 1.02
N LEU A 100 3.38 7.43 1.45
CA LEU A 100 2.16 7.36 2.22
C LEU A 100 2.51 6.66 3.53
N PHE A 101 2.40 7.37 4.65
CA PHE A 101 2.61 6.81 5.97
C PHE A 101 1.24 6.58 6.60
N LEU A 102 1.01 5.36 7.06
CA LEU A 102 -0.14 5.04 7.90
C LEU A 102 0.19 5.41 9.36
N ALA A 103 -0.83 5.41 10.21
CA ALA A 103 -0.65 5.61 11.64
C ALA A 103 0.39 4.64 12.21
N ASN A 104 1.48 5.21 12.73
CA ASN A 104 2.57 4.45 13.32
C ASN A 104 3.08 5.18 14.58
N PRO A 105 2.44 4.97 15.74
CA PRO A 105 2.83 5.60 17.01
C PRO A 105 4.28 5.29 17.40
N ASP A 106 4.77 4.11 17.01
CA ASP A 106 6.10 3.60 17.31
C ASP A 106 7.10 3.87 16.16
N PHE A 107 6.82 4.85 15.28
CA PHE A 107 7.70 5.15 14.15
C PHE A 107 9.13 5.41 14.65
N PRO A 108 10.14 4.63 14.23
CA PRO A 108 11.49 4.71 14.80
C PRO A 108 12.20 5.99 14.36
N GLU A 109 12.94 6.62 15.27
CA GLU A 109 13.73 7.83 14.97
C GLU A 109 14.76 7.58 13.86
N ALA A 110 15.34 6.37 13.79
CA ALA A 110 16.23 5.97 12.71
C ALA A 110 15.58 6.10 11.31
N GLY A 111 14.25 5.92 11.22
CA GLY A 111 13.50 6.12 9.99
C GLY A 111 13.36 7.59 9.58
N GLN A 112 13.46 8.52 10.52
CA GLN A 112 13.27 9.95 10.24
C GLN A 112 14.25 10.45 9.16
N ALA A 113 15.54 10.12 9.29
CA ALA A 113 16.56 10.49 8.33
C ALA A 113 16.37 9.76 6.99
N THR A 114 16.09 8.45 7.02
CA THR A 114 15.88 7.63 5.81
C THR A 114 14.71 8.13 4.97
N PHE A 115 13.62 8.54 5.61
CA PHE A 115 12.41 9.02 4.95
C PHE A 115 12.36 10.55 4.78
N GLN A 116 13.39 11.25 5.29
CA GLN A 116 13.54 12.71 5.24
C GLN A 116 12.34 13.44 5.86
N LEU A 117 11.88 12.95 7.02
CA LEU A 117 10.78 13.54 7.77
C LEU A 117 11.29 14.62 8.72
N GLY A 118 10.67 15.80 8.71
CA GLY A 118 10.88 16.80 9.76
C GLY A 118 10.29 16.35 11.11
N ASP A 119 10.67 17.03 12.20
CA ASP A 119 10.20 16.68 13.55
C ASP A 119 8.66 16.75 13.68
N ASP A 120 8.05 17.75 13.05
CA ASP A 120 6.58 17.88 13.04
C ASP A 120 5.91 16.86 12.14
N GLU A 121 6.56 16.44 11.04
CA GLU A 121 6.05 15.38 10.17
C GLU A 121 6.09 14.03 10.90
N LEU A 122 7.19 13.74 11.61
CA LEU A 122 7.32 12.54 12.43
C LEU A 122 6.26 12.50 13.54
N ARG A 123 6.06 13.62 14.24
CA ARG A 123 5.00 13.74 15.25
C ARG A 123 3.62 13.49 14.65
N THR A 124 3.34 14.11 13.50
CA THR A 124 2.07 13.91 12.77
C THR A 124 1.86 12.43 12.46
N VAL A 125 2.85 11.73 11.90
CA VAL A 125 2.75 10.29 11.57
C VAL A 125 2.47 9.43 12.80
N ARG A 126 3.06 9.77 13.95
CA ARG A 126 2.83 9.05 15.22
C ARG A 126 1.44 9.31 15.81
N GLU A 127 0.83 10.45 15.53
CA GLU A 127 -0.46 10.88 16.06
C GLU A 127 -1.67 10.60 15.14
N LEU A 128 -1.44 10.16 13.90
CA LEU A 128 -2.50 9.82 12.93
C LEU A 128 -3.52 8.85 13.54
N GLU A 129 -4.80 9.04 13.22
CA GLU A 129 -5.85 8.11 13.62
C GLU A 129 -5.80 6.80 12.81
N PRO A 130 -5.56 5.63 13.44
CA PRO A 130 -5.48 4.35 12.72
C PRO A 130 -6.73 4.05 11.89
N LYS A 131 -6.52 3.52 10.68
CA LYS A 131 -7.57 3.17 9.70
C LYS A 131 -8.40 4.36 9.19
N ARG A 132 -8.13 5.59 9.62
CA ARG A 132 -8.86 6.78 9.23
C ARG A 132 -7.98 7.84 8.61
N GLU A 133 -6.73 7.95 9.04
CA GLU A 133 -5.82 8.95 8.55
C GLU A 133 -4.53 8.34 8.02
N LEU A 134 -3.96 9.01 7.04
CA LEU A 134 -2.65 8.71 6.49
C LEU A 134 -1.94 10.00 6.13
N TYR A 135 -0.62 10.03 6.25
CA TYR A 135 0.20 11.18 5.89
C TYR A 135 0.77 10.99 4.48
N LEU A 136 0.35 11.87 3.56
CA LEU A 136 0.93 11.96 2.22
C LEU A 136 2.12 12.91 2.26
N ARG A 137 3.28 12.43 1.79
CA ARG A 137 4.47 13.22 1.55
C ARG A 137 4.88 13.16 0.09
N ARG A 138 5.06 14.33 -0.53
CA ARG A 138 5.66 14.54 -1.84
C ARG A 138 6.75 15.61 -1.73
N PRO A 139 7.62 15.79 -2.74
CA PRO A 139 8.69 16.78 -2.69
C PRO A 139 8.20 18.20 -2.40
N THR A 140 7.03 18.57 -2.93
CA THR A 140 6.48 19.93 -2.86
C THR A 140 5.20 20.05 -2.02
N THR A 141 4.71 18.95 -1.45
CA THR A 141 3.45 18.96 -0.69
C THR A 141 3.47 17.89 0.36
N ALA A 142 2.93 18.19 1.53
CA ALA A 142 2.56 17.17 2.50
C ALA A 142 1.20 17.48 3.08
N ALA A 143 0.42 16.45 3.40
CA ALA A 143 -0.92 16.59 3.96
C ALA A 143 -1.34 15.33 4.70
N VAL A 144 -2.12 15.51 5.77
CA VAL A 144 -2.91 14.42 6.35
C VAL A 144 -4.14 14.21 5.46
N LEU A 145 -4.27 13.01 4.92
CA LEU A 145 -5.46 12.57 4.18
C LEU A 145 -6.34 11.78 5.14
N ARG A 146 -7.62 12.15 5.19
CA ARG A 146 -8.63 11.44 5.97
C ARG A 146 -9.49 10.60 5.04
N LEU A 147 -9.56 9.31 5.31
CA LEU A 147 -10.44 8.36 4.65
C LEU A 147 -11.87 8.65 5.06
N ALA A 148 -12.62 9.29 4.17
CA ALA A 148 -14.06 9.40 4.25
C ALA A 148 -14.67 8.25 3.46
N VAL A 149 -14.89 7.11 4.13
CA VAL A 149 -15.60 5.98 3.53
C VAL A 149 -17.09 6.17 3.79
N ASP A 150 -17.87 6.27 2.72
CA ASP A 150 -19.32 6.30 2.80
C ASP A 150 -19.83 4.96 3.38
N PRO A 151 -21.01 4.95 4.02
CA PRO A 151 -21.52 3.76 4.67
C PRO A 151 -21.68 2.54 3.74
N GLU A 152 -21.93 2.74 2.44
CA GLU A 152 -22.08 1.64 1.48
C GLU A 152 -20.71 1.02 1.15
N SER A 153 -19.71 1.84 0.82
CA SER A 153 -18.33 1.41 0.59
C SER A 153 -17.74 0.70 1.81
N TYR A 154 -18.08 1.15 3.03
CA TYR A 154 -17.63 0.47 4.26
C TYR A 154 -18.09 -0.99 4.28
N TRP A 155 -19.37 -1.24 4.02
CA TRP A 155 -19.90 -2.60 4.03
C TRP A 155 -19.41 -3.43 2.84
N LEU A 156 -19.12 -2.81 1.70
CA LEU A 156 -18.50 -3.51 0.57
C LEU A 156 -17.10 -4.02 0.93
N TYR A 157 -16.29 -3.23 1.62
CA TYR A 157 -14.87 -3.51 1.81
C TYR A 157 -14.45 -3.91 3.23
N THR A 158 -15.36 -3.98 4.20
CA THR A 158 -15.01 -4.45 5.55
C THR A 158 -14.45 -5.88 5.52
N SER A 159 -13.35 -6.05 6.26
CA SER A 159 -12.64 -7.32 6.46
C SER A 159 -12.79 -7.87 7.89
N SER A 160 -13.57 -7.21 8.77
CA SER A 160 -13.78 -7.74 10.11
C SER A 160 -14.64 -9.01 10.03
N ALA A 161 -14.23 -10.09 10.68
CA ALA A 161 -14.89 -11.39 10.54
C ALA A 161 -16.38 -11.34 10.94
N GLY A 162 -16.71 -10.61 12.02
CA GLY A 162 -18.08 -10.46 12.49
C GLY A 162 -18.96 -9.65 11.52
N GLU A 163 -18.42 -8.59 10.91
CA GLU A 163 -19.17 -7.81 9.93
C GLU A 163 -19.25 -8.52 8.57
N ALA A 164 -18.20 -9.25 8.18
CA ALA A 164 -18.20 -10.09 6.98
C ALA A 164 -19.29 -11.18 7.06
N GLN A 165 -19.42 -11.83 8.23
CA GLN A 165 -20.49 -12.78 8.52
C GLN A 165 -21.86 -12.12 8.39
N ARG A 166 -22.07 -10.99 9.06
CA ARG A 166 -23.33 -10.23 9.01
C ARG A 166 -23.68 -9.76 7.59
N ARG A 167 -22.67 -9.35 6.81
CA ARG A 167 -22.84 -9.00 5.40
C ARG A 167 -23.30 -10.21 4.61
N ALA A 168 -22.66 -11.37 4.76
CA ALA A 168 -23.03 -12.59 4.06
C ALA A 168 -24.48 -13.01 4.33
N GLU A 169 -24.94 -12.91 5.59
CA GLU A 169 -26.33 -13.18 5.97
C GLU A 169 -27.32 -12.22 5.29
N MET A 170 -27.00 -10.93 5.25
CA MET A 170 -27.84 -9.93 4.59
C MET A 170 -27.84 -10.10 3.07
N VAL A 171 -26.70 -10.41 2.47
CA VAL A 171 -26.58 -10.68 1.03
C VAL A 171 -27.42 -11.91 0.65
N ALA A 172 -27.39 -12.97 1.46
CA ALA A 172 -28.22 -14.15 1.24
C ALA A 172 -29.73 -13.84 1.31
N ARG A 173 -30.14 -12.86 2.11
CA ARG A 173 -31.55 -12.51 2.32
C ARG A 173 -32.10 -11.46 1.35
N TYR A 174 -31.28 -10.52 0.92
CA TYR A 174 -31.72 -9.32 0.19
C TYR A 174 -30.97 -9.07 -1.12
N GLY A 175 -30.03 -9.94 -1.51
CA GLY A 175 -29.10 -9.68 -2.59
C GLY A 175 -28.03 -8.67 -2.19
N VAL A 176 -26.99 -8.51 -3.03
CA VAL A 176 -25.83 -7.65 -2.73
C VAL A 176 -26.25 -6.20 -2.50
N GLU A 177 -26.92 -5.59 -3.47
CA GLU A 177 -27.36 -4.19 -3.40
C GLU A 177 -28.33 -3.96 -2.23
N GLY A 178 -29.33 -4.84 -2.07
CA GLY A 178 -30.32 -4.73 -1.00
C GLY A 178 -29.75 -4.91 0.40
N ALA A 179 -28.66 -5.68 0.55
CA ALA A 179 -27.93 -5.84 1.79
C ALA A 179 -27.10 -4.59 2.14
N ILE A 180 -26.33 -4.07 1.17
CA ILE A 180 -25.44 -2.92 1.38
C ILE A 180 -26.23 -1.68 1.77
N VAL A 181 -27.32 -1.35 1.07
CA VAL A 181 -28.17 -0.18 1.39
C VAL A 181 -28.73 -0.27 2.83
N ARG A 182 -29.20 -1.45 3.24
CA ARG A 182 -29.78 -1.66 4.59
C ARG A 182 -28.73 -1.58 5.69
N LEU A 183 -27.56 -2.16 5.44
CA LEU A 183 -26.44 -2.13 6.36
C LEU A 183 -25.85 -0.72 6.49
N ALA A 184 -25.77 0.02 5.39
CA ALA A 184 -25.37 1.42 5.33
C ALA A 184 -26.31 2.32 6.13
N ALA A 185 -27.63 2.21 5.92
CA ALA A 185 -28.63 2.95 6.70
C ALA A 185 -28.52 2.70 8.22
N GLY A 186 -28.13 1.49 8.63
CA GLY A 186 -27.92 1.14 10.04
C GLY A 186 -26.64 1.71 10.67
N LEU A 187 -25.64 2.14 9.86
CA LEU A 187 -24.39 2.74 10.34
C LEU A 187 -24.56 4.21 10.72
N ASP A 188 -25.36 4.97 9.97
CA ASP A 188 -25.60 6.40 10.25
C ASP A 188 -26.24 6.60 11.62
N HIS A 189 -27.14 5.69 12.02
CA HIS A 189 -27.73 5.69 13.36
C HIS A 189 -26.72 5.43 14.49
N LYS A 190 -25.64 4.67 14.23
CA LYS A 190 -24.58 4.42 15.22
C LYS A 190 -23.54 5.54 15.27
N ARG A 191 -23.19 6.15 14.13
CA ARG A 191 -22.26 7.29 14.09
C ARG A 191 -22.84 8.56 14.71
N ALA A 192 -24.15 8.79 14.58
CA ALA A 192 -24.84 9.90 15.25
C ALA A 192 -24.83 9.79 16.79
N ALA A 193 -24.70 8.59 17.35
CA ALA A 193 -24.65 8.36 18.80
C ALA A 193 -23.22 8.47 19.40
N VAL A 194 -22.18 8.57 18.58
CA VAL A 194 -20.76 8.61 19.02
C VAL A 194 -20.16 10.03 18.91
N LEU A 195 -20.90 10.98 18.33
CA LEU A 195 -20.51 12.39 18.20
C LEU A 195 -21.46 13.34 18.97
N GLY A 196 -22.24 12.81 19.91
CA GLY A 196 -23.08 13.57 20.83
C GLY A 196 -22.47 13.66 22.23
#